data_AF-A0A6C0KB77-F1
#
_entry.id   AF-A0A6C0KB77-F1
#
_cell.length_a   1.000
_cell.length_b   1.000
_cell.length_c   1.000
_cell.angle_alpha   90.00
_cell.angle_beta   90.00
_cell.angle_gamma   90.00
#
_symmetry.space_group_name_H-M   'P 1'
#
loop_
_entity.id
_entity.type
_entity.pdbx_description
1 polymer ?
#
loop_
_entity_poly.entity_id
_entity_poly.type
_entity_poly.pdbx_seq_one_letter_code
_entity_poly.pdbx_strand_id
1 'polypeptide(L)'
;MDFKFLKDNNINNSCVSYSLNHFKSRFNNKYKLSEININSIKPCIFFGIYNNHEWTTYLKYRGPKFILFGGTDINPFHVLGKYNIKLIIINKITNILVLSEKAQNNLRRLNIASIFFDMNLVNKTLFFPNKNKKKTNKIYCYNGTYKKPRPDTYGGNILIQLKQKLPQFKFIFSSDVNYKYEDMPKLYNSVFIVLRLTSQDGNANTVQECEAMNVPVVHNISKYGLKYKNIDNIIYHINNVFENQ
;
A
#
# COMPACT_ATOMS: atom_id res chain seq x y z
N MET A 1 0.25 16.23 5.16
CA MET A 1 1.26 16.27 6.26
C MET A 1 2.64 15.97 5.69
N ASP A 2 2.73 14.91 4.88
CA ASP A 2 3.75 14.61 3.87
C ASP A 2 4.49 15.82 3.23
N PHE A 3 3.83 16.69 2.46
CA PHE A 3 4.50 17.79 1.73
C PHE A 3 5.16 18.81 2.66
N LYS A 4 4.48 19.13 3.77
CA LYS A 4 5.02 20.03 4.79
C LYS A 4 6.26 19.42 5.43
N PHE A 5 6.21 18.14 5.80
CA PHE A 5 7.36 17.43 6.37
C PHE A 5 8.58 17.47 5.44
N LEU A 6 8.40 17.15 4.16
CA LEU A 6 9.51 17.17 3.19
C LEU A 6 10.09 18.58 3.01
N LYS A 7 9.23 19.60 2.94
CA LYS A 7 9.65 21.00 2.84
C LYS A 7 10.41 21.46 4.08
N ASP A 8 9.88 21.22 5.27
CA ASP A 8 10.46 21.64 6.54
C ASP A 8 11.84 21.00 6.78
N ASN A 9 12.07 19.81 6.21
CA ASN A 9 13.34 19.08 6.30
C ASN A 9 14.24 19.25 5.06
N ASN A 10 13.88 20.11 4.09
CA ASN A 10 14.59 20.31 2.82
C ASN A 10 14.90 19.01 2.06
N ILE A 11 13.97 18.03 2.12
CA ILE A 11 14.11 16.74 1.45
C ILE A 11 13.68 16.90 -0.01
N ASN A 12 14.65 16.85 -0.91
CA ASN A 12 14.44 16.90 -2.36
C ASN A 12 15.04 15.70 -3.11
N ASN A 13 15.64 14.73 -2.39
CA ASN A 13 16.21 13.52 -2.97
C ASN A 13 15.53 12.27 -2.43
N SER A 14 15.51 11.22 -3.24
CA SER A 14 14.95 9.91 -2.90
C SER A 14 15.85 8.76 -3.33
N CYS A 15 15.86 7.70 -2.53
CA CYS A 15 16.34 6.38 -2.91
C CYS A 15 15.17 5.41 -2.76
N VAL A 16 14.57 5.00 -3.86
CA VAL A 16 13.45 4.04 -3.84
C VAL A 16 13.99 2.65 -4.02
N SER A 17 13.66 1.74 -3.09
CA SER A 17 14.05 0.34 -3.18
C SER A 17 13.65 -0.27 -4.52
N TYR A 18 14.47 -1.22 -5.00
CA TYR A 18 14.17 -2.01 -6.19
C TYR A 18 12.81 -2.72 -6.08
N SER A 19 12.46 -3.25 -4.90
CA SER A 19 11.17 -3.91 -4.66
C SER A 19 9.96 -2.97 -4.81
N LEU A 20 10.19 -1.67 -4.71
CA LEU A 20 9.20 -0.60 -4.85
C LEU A 20 9.35 0.20 -6.14
N ASN A 21 10.15 -0.26 -7.10
CA ASN A 21 10.45 0.51 -8.31
C ASN A 21 9.20 0.88 -9.13
N HIS A 22 8.14 0.07 -9.06
CA HIS A 22 6.84 0.37 -9.67
C HIS A 22 6.10 1.58 -9.06
N PHE A 23 6.54 2.08 -7.90
CA PHE A 23 6.10 3.34 -7.31
C PHE A 23 7.06 4.51 -7.57
N LYS A 24 8.30 4.24 -8.00
CA LYS A 24 9.39 5.23 -8.04
C LYS A 24 9.00 6.52 -8.76
N SER A 25 8.56 6.42 -10.02
CA SER A 25 8.19 7.61 -10.79
C SER A 25 7.00 8.36 -10.17
N ARG A 26 6.01 7.64 -9.62
CA ARG A 26 4.84 8.27 -8.98
C ARG A 26 5.21 8.99 -7.70
N PHE A 27 6.03 8.36 -6.86
CA PHE A 27 6.54 8.92 -5.61
C PHE A 27 7.38 10.17 -5.91
N ASN A 28 8.34 10.07 -6.82
CA ASN A 28 9.24 11.16 -7.17
C ASN A 28 8.50 12.34 -7.80
N ASN A 29 7.62 12.08 -8.77
CA ASN A 29 6.86 13.14 -9.43
C ASN A 29 5.91 13.85 -8.46
N LYS A 30 5.22 13.10 -7.59
CA LYS A 30 4.30 13.69 -6.62
C LYS A 30 5.01 14.63 -5.66
N TYR A 31 6.15 14.20 -5.12
CA TYR A 31 6.88 14.95 -4.10
C TYR A 31 8.02 15.82 -4.66
N LYS A 32 8.15 15.91 -5.98
CA LYS A 32 9.22 16.65 -6.69
C LYS A 32 10.62 16.24 -6.21
N LEU A 33 10.83 14.93 -6.06
CA LEU A 33 12.08 14.35 -5.58
C LEU A 33 12.95 13.93 -6.77
N SER A 34 14.24 14.25 -6.69
CA SER A 34 15.26 13.73 -7.59
C SER A 34 15.77 12.38 -7.10
N GLU A 35 16.31 11.58 -8.00
CA GLU A 35 17.02 10.36 -7.60
C GLU A 35 18.29 10.69 -6.81
N ILE A 36 18.64 9.82 -5.87
CA ILE A 36 19.82 9.97 -5.05
C ILE A 36 21.09 10.00 -5.90
N ASN A 37 21.95 10.98 -5.63
CA ASN A 37 23.38 10.90 -5.95
C ASN A 37 24.10 10.47 -4.67
N ILE A 38 24.76 9.30 -4.68
CA ILE A 38 25.38 8.72 -3.48
C ILE A 38 26.48 9.60 -2.87
N ASN A 39 27.10 10.46 -3.68
CA ASN A 39 28.12 11.42 -3.25
C ASN A 39 27.52 12.73 -2.72
N SER A 40 26.20 12.87 -2.77
CA SER A 40 25.50 14.05 -2.25
C SER A 40 25.46 14.06 -0.72
N ILE A 41 25.44 15.26 -0.16
CA ILE A 41 25.23 15.53 1.27
C ILE A 41 23.84 16.10 1.57
N LYS A 42 22.97 16.19 0.57
CA LYS A 42 21.62 16.74 0.72
C LYS A 42 20.71 15.76 1.50
N PRO A 43 19.61 16.22 2.11
CA PRO A 43 18.65 15.32 2.75
C PRO A 43 18.02 14.34 1.75
N CYS A 44 17.92 13.06 2.13
CA CYS A 44 17.37 12.00 1.28
C CYS A 44 16.39 11.09 2.03
N ILE A 45 15.26 10.79 1.38
CA ILE A 45 14.31 9.77 1.83
C ILE A 45 14.59 8.43 1.15
N PHE A 46 14.81 7.40 1.94
CA PHE A 46 14.97 6.01 1.52
C PHE A 46 13.62 5.31 1.62
N PHE A 47 12.96 5.09 0.49
CA PHE A 47 11.65 4.46 0.44
C PHE A 47 11.82 2.94 0.36
N GLY A 48 11.68 2.30 1.52
CA GLY A 48 11.86 0.87 1.74
C GLY A 48 13.32 0.42 1.76
N ILE A 49 13.60 -0.63 2.54
CA ILE A 49 14.89 -1.32 2.59
C ILE A 49 14.62 -2.83 2.76
N TYR A 50 15.02 -3.62 1.77
CA TYR A 50 14.65 -5.03 1.62
C TYR A 50 15.85 -5.97 1.49
N ASN A 51 17.06 -5.44 1.33
CA ASN A 51 18.28 -6.25 1.22
C ASN A 51 19.52 -5.52 1.77
N ASN A 52 20.62 -6.28 1.89
CA ASN A 52 21.90 -5.79 2.44
C ASN A 52 22.55 -4.70 1.58
N HIS A 53 22.32 -4.71 0.26
CA HIS A 53 22.86 -3.69 -0.62
C HIS A 53 22.21 -2.32 -0.33
N GLU A 54 20.89 -2.30 -0.18
CA GLU A 54 20.14 -1.08 0.17
C GLU A 54 20.52 -0.57 1.56
N TRP A 55 20.72 -1.47 2.55
CA TRP A 55 21.28 -1.09 3.85
C TRP A 55 22.68 -0.50 3.75
N THR A 56 23.55 -1.08 2.92
CA THR A 56 24.90 -0.57 2.69
C THR A 56 24.85 0.84 2.10
N THR A 57 23.98 1.06 1.11
CA THR A 57 23.75 2.38 0.50
C THR A 57 23.25 3.39 1.53
N TYR A 58 22.28 3.02 2.37
CA TYR A 58 21.78 3.85 3.46
C TYR A 58 22.89 4.22 4.45
N LEU A 59 23.68 3.25 4.90
CA LEU A 59 24.72 3.49 5.90
C LEU A 59 25.85 4.36 5.33
N LYS A 60 26.25 4.17 4.07
CA LYS A 60 27.31 4.95 3.40
C LYS A 60 26.91 6.36 3.01
N TYR A 61 25.61 6.64 2.85
CA TYR A 61 25.16 7.98 2.48
C TYR A 61 25.46 9.00 3.59
N ARG A 62 26.08 10.12 3.19
CA ARG A 62 26.66 11.13 4.08
C ARG A 62 25.69 12.26 4.46
N GLY A 63 24.65 12.50 3.65
CA GLY A 63 23.63 13.50 3.94
C GLY A 63 22.66 13.07 5.03
N PRO A 64 21.75 13.97 5.48
CA PRO A 64 20.64 13.60 6.35
C PRO A 64 19.77 12.51 5.73
N LYS A 65 19.44 11.49 6.52
CA LYS A 65 18.73 10.29 6.05
C LYS A 65 17.39 10.14 6.74
N PHE A 66 16.36 9.82 5.97
CA PHE A 66 15.04 9.46 6.45
C PHE A 66 14.66 8.10 5.84
N ILE A 67 14.21 7.14 6.64
CA ILE A 67 13.72 5.86 6.10
C ILE A 67 12.21 5.86 6.12
N LEU A 68 11.57 5.56 4.98
CA LEU A 68 10.13 5.39 4.87
C LEU A 68 9.79 3.91 4.77
N PHE A 69 9.13 3.39 5.81
CA PHE A 69 8.71 2.00 5.90
C PHE A 69 7.22 1.79 5.66
N GLY A 70 6.89 0.74 4.91
CA GLY A 70 5.58 0.12 4.87
C GLY A 70 5.30 -0.78 6.07
N GLY A 71 4.13 -1.41 6.08
CA GLY A 71 3.68 -2.22 7.23
C GLY A 71 4.58 -3.42 7.55
N THR A 72 4.90 -4.22 6.53
CA THR A 72 5.70 -5.46 6.71
C THR A 72 7.17 -5.17 7.00
N ASP A 73 7.69 -4.04 6.51
CA ASP A 73 9.10 -3.68 6.60
C ASP A 73 9.61 -3.53 8.04
N ILE A 74 8.69 -3.26 8.99
CA ILE A 74 8.97 -3.14 10.43
C ILE A 74 7.96 -3.94 11.28
N ASN A 75 7.42 -5.03 10.71
CA ASN A 75 6.59 -5.97 11.48
C ASN A 75 7.49 -6.92 12.30
N PRO A 76 7.44 -6.90 13.65
CA PRO A 76 8.31 -7.74 14.49
C PRO A 76 8.01 -9.24 14.39
N PHE A 77 6.91 -9.64 13.75
CA PHE A 77 6.57 -11.04 13.51
C PHE A 77 7.03 -11.53 12.13
N HIS A 78 7.47 -10.63 11.24
CA HIS A 78 7.94 -10.97 9.91
C HIS A 78 9.48 -10.97 9.85
N VAL A 79 10.10 -11.90 9.10
CA VAL A 79 11.56 -12.06 9.02
C VAL A 79 12.26 -10.74 8.61
N LEU A 80 11.76 -10.10 7.54
CA LEU A 80 12.26 -8.79 7.11
C LEU A 80 12.15 -7.72 8.20
N GLY A 81 10.99 -7.67 8.88
CA GLY A 81 10.75 -6.65 9.90
C GLY A 81 11.64 -6.83 11.12
N LYS A 82 11.84 -8.08 11.58
CA LYS A 82 12.82 -8.40 12.64
C LYS A 82 14.23 -7.94 12.26
N TYR A 83 14.63 -8.19 11.02
CA TYR A 83 15.95 -7.81 10.52
C TYR A 83 16.13 -6.28 10.48
N ASN A 84 15.16 -5.56 9.91
CA ASN A 84 15.19 -4.10 9.84
C ASN A 84 15.17 -3.45 11.23
N ILE A 85 14.35 -3.96 12.16
CA ILE A 85 14.31 -3.50 13.56
C ILE A 85 15.68 -3.69 14.23
N LYS A 86 16.31 -4.85 14.07
CA LYS A 86 17.66 -5.11 14.60
C LYS A 86 18.66 -4.07 14.11
N LEU A 87 18.64 -3.76 12.82
CA LEU A 87 19.55 -2.78 12.23
C LEU A 87 19.27 -1.34 12.67
N ILE A 88 17.99 -0.97 12.84
CA ILE A 88 17.59 0.32 13.41
C ILE A 88 18.21 0.50 14.80
N ILE A 89 18.10 -0.51 15.66
CA ILE A 89 18.62 -0.47 17.03
C ILE A 89 20.16 -0.38 17.03
N ILE A 90 20.84 -1.27 16.30
CA ILE A 90 22.31 -1.33 16.24
C ILE A 90 22.90 0.00 15.75
N ASN A 91 22.28 0.61 14.72
CA ASN A 91 22.77 1.84 14.11
C ASN A 91 22.16 3.11 14.70
N LYS A 92 21.36 3.00 15.79
CA LYS A 92 20.71 4.12 16.48
C LYS A 92 19.95 5.06 15.52
N ILE A 93 19.17 4.49 14.61
CA ILE A 93 18.45 5.26 13.58
C ILE A 93 17.22 5.94 14.21
N THR A 94 17.09 7.25 14.01
CA THR A 94 16.02 8.07 14.63
C THR A 94 15.04 8.67 13.62
N ASN A 95 15.47 8.95 12.40
CA ASN A 95 14.66 9.57 11.36
C ASN A 95 13.81 8.52 10.60
N ILE A 96 12.82 7.95 11.29
CA ILE A 96 11.98 6.87 10.77
C ILE A 96 10.59 7.40 10.47
N LEU A 97 10.16 7.18 9.24
CA LEU A 97 8.83 7.48 8.73
C LEU A 97 8.06 6.17 8.51
N VAL A 98 6.79 6.16 8.84
CA VAL A 98 5.93 4.97 8.69
C VAL A 98 4.62 5.32 8.00
N LEU A 99 4.16 4.40 7.14
CA LEU A 99 2.96 4.58 6.32
C LEU A 99 1.65 4.15 7.01
N SER A 100 1.69 3.65 8.25
CA SER A 100 0.47 3.24 8.96
C SER A 100 0.61 3.38 10.46
N GLU A 101 -0.51 3.59 11.15
CA GLU A 101 -0.56 3.58 12.62
C GLU A 101 -0.12 2.22 13.19
N LYS A 102 -0.46 1.11 12.53
CA LYS A 102 0.00 -0.23 12.93
C LYS A 102 1.53 -0.30 12.95
N ALA A 103 2.18 0.21 11.90
CA ALA A 103 3.63 0.29 11.81
C ALA A 103 4.20 1.19 12.94
N GLN A 104 3.62 2.36 13.15
CA GLN A 104 4.03 3.25 14.24
C GLN A 104 3.91 2.58 15.62
N ASN A 105 2.80 1.86 15.86
CA ASN A 105 2.54 1.14 17.10
C ASN A 105 3.53 -0.01 17.32
N ASN A 106 3.93 -0.72 16.26
CA ASN A 106 4.95 -1.77 16.34
C ASN A 106 6.29 -1.19 16.81
N LEU A 107 6.73 -0.05 16.26
CA LEU A 107 7.96 0.61 16.68
C LEU A 107 7.86 1.20 18.09
N ARG A 108 6.73 1.81 18.43
CA ARG A 108 6.48 2.39 19.77
C ARG A 108 6.58 1.35 20.88
N ARG A 109 6.07 0.12 20.67
CA ARG A 109 6.19 -1.00 21.62
C ARG A 109 7.64 -1.43 21.89
N LEU A 110 8.56 -1.05 21.00
CA LEU A 110 9.99 -1.32 21.10
C LEU A 110 10.78 -0.08 21.51
N ASN A 111 10.09 0.98 21.97
CA ASN A 111 10.68 2.29 22.30
C ASN A 111 11.44 2.93 21.12
N ILE A 112 11.04 2.64 19.88
CA ILE A 112 11.57 3.28 18.68
C ILE A 112 10.61 4.38 18.24
N ALA A 113 11.09 5.62 18.26
CA ALA A 113 10.33 6.77 17.77
C ALA A 113 10.16 6.71 16.25
N SER A 114 8.99 7.13 15.76
CA SER A 114 8.72 7.25 14.33
C SER A 114 7.62 8.25 14.05
N ILE A 115 7.66 8.84 12.86
CA ILE A 115 6.70 9.84 12.39
C ILE A 115 5.75 9.18 11.39
N PHE A 116 4.45 9.37 11.59
CA PHE A 116 3.47 8.95 10.60
C PHE A 116 3.58 9.83 9.35
N PHE A 117 3.78 9.20 8.20
CA PHE A 117 3.90 9.86 6.91
C PHE A 117 2.69 9.48 6.06
N ASP A 118 1.72 10.38 5.99
CA ASP A 118 0.46 10.20 5.26
C ASP A 118 0.69 10.26 3.74
N MET A 119 1.19 9.16 3.18
CA MET A 119 1.48 9.05 1.76
C MET A 119 0.26 8.56 0.99
N ASN A 120 -0.18 9.36 0.03
CA ASN A 120 -1.14 8.94 -0.98
C ASN A 120 -0.48 9.05 -2.36
N LEU A 121 -0.50 8.00 -3.19
CA LEU A 121 0.11 8.03 -4.54
C LEU A 121 -0.91 8.05 -5.68
N VAL A 122 -2.18 8.27 -5.35
CA VAL A 122 -3.27 8.30 -6.32
C VAL A 122 -3.13 9.53 -7.23
N ASN A 123 -3.18 9.28 -8.53
CA ASN A 123 -3.30 10.34 -9.51
C ASN A 123 -4.79 10.70 -9.69
N LYS A 124 -5.24 11.78 -9.05
CA LYS A 124 -6.66 12.18 -9.08
C LYS A 124 -7.16 12.67 -10.44
N THR A 125 -6.28 12.95 -11.40
CA THR A 125 -6.71 13.23 -12.79
C THR A 125 -7.02 11.95 -13.56
N LEU A 126 -6.47 10.82 -13.11
CA LEU A 126 -6.68 9.49 -13.68
C LEU A 126 -7.77 8.70 -12.92
N PHE A 127 -7.78 8.82 -11.59
CA PHE A 127 -8.75 8.18 -10.70
C PHE A 127 -9.74 9.22 -10.20
N PHE A 128 -10.90 9.26 -10.84
CA PHE A 128 -12.01 10.14 -10.49
C PHE A 128 -13.34 9.39 -10.55
N PRO A 129 -14.39 9.84 -9.83
CA PRO A 129 -15.67 9.15 -9.83
C PRO A 129 -16.34 9.16 -11.21
N ASN A 130 -16.80 7.99 -11.67
CA ASN A 130 -17.58 7.86 -12.89
C ASN A 130 -19.09 7.85 -12.58
N LYS A 131 -19.78 8.96 -12.86
CA LYS A 131 -21.23 9.09 -12.63
C LYS A 131 -22.08 8.21 -13.55
N ASN A 132 -21.54 7.77 -14.69
CA ASN A 132 -22.25 6.98 -15.69
C ASN A 132 -21.85 5.50 -15.64
N LYS A 133 -21.53 5.00 -14.44
CA LYS A 133 -21.13 3.61 -14.24
C LYS A 133 -22.31 2.68 -14.54
N LYS A 134 -22.09 1.71 -15.44
CA LYS A 134 -23.10 0.70 -15.76
C LYS A 134 -23.15 -0.37 -14.67
N LYS A 135 -24.35 -0.90 -14.43
CA LYS A 135 -24.55 -2.08 -13.57
C LYS A 135 -23.70 -3.25 -14.07
N THR A 136 -23.16 -4.02 -13.14
CA THR A 136 -22.29 -5.15 -13.41
C THR A 136 -22.41 -6.18 -12.29
N ASN A 137 -22.14 -7.44 -12.61
CA ASN A 137 -22.06 -8.54 -11.64
C ASN A 137 -20.60 -8.96 -11.36
N LYS A 138 -19.64 -8.12 -11.76
CA LYS A 138 -18.20 -8.40 -11.61
C LYS A 138 -17.67 -7.88 -10.27
N ILE A 139 -16.86 -8.71 -9.63
CA ILE A 139 -16.15 -8.41 -8.38
C ILE A 139 -14.64 -8.48 -8.66
N TYR A 140 -13.89 -7.43 -8.31
CA TYR A 140 -12.44 -7.48 -8.39
C TYR A 140 -11.85 -7.91 -7.04
N CYS A 141 -10.96 -8.89 -7.04
CA CYS A 141 -10.32 -9.44 -5.85
C CYS A 141 -8.82 -9.21 -5.93
N TYR A 142 -8.30 -8.37 -5.06
CA TYR A 142 -6.87 -8.22 -4.89
C TYR A 142 -6.32 -9.41 -4.11
N ASN A 143 -5.65 -10.33 -4.80
CA ASN A 143 -5.07 -11.54 -4.23
C ASN A 143 -3.54 -11.64 -4.43
N GLY A 144 -2.88 -10.58 -4.92
CA GLY A 144 -1.45 -10.55 -5.20
C GLY A 144 -1.10 -9.77 -6.46
N THR A 145 0.15 -9.85 -6.90
CA THR A 145 0.58 -9.27 -8.19
C THR A 145 0.35 -10.28 -9.31
N TYR A 146 0.36 -9.81 -10.57
CA TYR A 146 0.21 -10.69 -11.75
C TYR A 146 1.14 -11.91 -11.67
N LYS A 147 0.57 -13.10 -11.88
CA LYS A 147 1.22 -14.42 -11.77
C LYS A 147 1.82 -14.77 -10.39
N LYS A 148 1.55 -13.99 -9.34
CA LYS A 148 2.08 -14.20 -7.99
C LYS A 148 0.98 -14.00 -6.94
N PRO A 149 -0.01 -14.91 -6.88
CA PRO A 149 -1.02 -14.87 -5.82
C PRO A 149 -0.36 -15.03 -4.44
N ARG A 150 -0.97 -14.44 -3.41
CA ARG A 150 -0.57 -14.56 -2.01
C ARG A 150 -1.79 -14.90 -1.16
N PRO A 151 -2.32 -16.14 -1.28
CA PRO A 151 -3.56 -16.54 -0.62
C PRO A 151 -3.50 -16.35 0.91
N ASP A 152 -2.34 -16.58 1.52
CA ASP A 152 -2.16 -16.42 2.97
C ASP A 152 -2.23 -14.96 3.42
N THR A 153 -1.92 -14.02 2.53
CA THR A 153 -1.93 -12.57 2.82
C THR A 153 -3.28 -11.93 2.51
N TYR A 154 -3.96 -12.41 1.47
CA TYR A 154 -5.14 -11.76 0.88
C TYR A 154 -6.42 -12.64 0.95
N GLY A 155 -6.53 -13.47 1.99
CA GLY A 155 -7.76 -14.18 2.31
C GLY A 155 -8.16 -15.26 1.31
N GLY A 156 -7.20 -16.03 0.78
CA GLY A 156 -7.42 -17.06 -0.24
C GLY A 156 -8.55 -18.03 0.10
N ASN A 157 -8.57 -18.58 1.32
CA ASN A 157 -9.63 -19.47 1.78
C ASN A 157 -11.02 -18.80 1.78
N ILE A 158 -11.08 -17.52 2.14
CA ILE A 158 -12.33 -16.74 2.13
C ILE A 158 -12.77 -16.51 0.68
N LEU A 159 -11.86 -16.14 -0.22
CA LEU A 159 -12.17 -15.94 -1.63
C LEU A 159 -12.70 -17.20 -2.32
N ILE A 160 -12.16 -18.38 -1.99
CA ILE A 160 -12.66 -19.67 -2.48
C ILE A 160 -14.11 -19.90 -2.02
N GLN A 161 -14.38 -19.71 -0.73
CA GLN A 161 -15.74 -19.87 -0.18
C GLN A 161 -16.73 -18.87 -0.77
N LEU A 162 -16.32 -17.61 -0.98
CA LEU A 162 -17.16 -16.60 -1.62
C LEU A 162 -17.54 -17.00 -3.05
N LYS A 163 -16.60 -17.53 -3.83
CA LYS A 163 -16.86 -18.00 -5.19
C LYS A 163 -17.87 -19.16 -5.22
N GLN A 164 -17.81 -20.05 -4.23
CA GLN A 164 -18.76 -21.17 -4.09
C GLN A 164 -20.15 -20.70 -3.65
N LYS A 165 -20.22 -19.77 -2.68
CA LYS A 165 -21.48 -19.25 -2.12
C LYS A 165 -22.18 -18.24 -3.02
N LEU A 166 -21.45 -17.57 -3.91
CA LEU A 166 -21.97 -16.51 -4.77
C LEU A 166 -21.65 -16.78 -6.27
N PRO A 167 -22.12 -17.90 -6.84
CA PRO A 167 -21.81 -18.29 -8.22
C PRO A 167 -22.38 -17.32 -9.27
N GLN A 168 -23.36 -16.48 -8.91
CA GLN A 168 -23.96 -15.48 -9.79
C GLN A 168 -23.01 -14.30 -10.13
N PHE A 169 -21.92 -14.12 -9.38
CA PHE A 169 -20.95 -13.05 -9.60
C PHE A 169 -19.71 -13.54 -10.34
N LYS A 170 -19.16 -12.68 -11.19
CA LYS A 170 -17.91 -12.93 -11.91
C LYS A 170 -16.72 -12.37 -11.13
N PHE A 171 -15.90 -13.25 -10.58
CA PHE A 171 -14.69 -12.89 -9.84
C PHE A 171 -13.50 -12.66 -10.80
N ILE A 172 -12.83 -11.51 -10.65
CA ILE A 172 -11.61 -11.14 -11.37
C ILE A 172 -10.49 -11.03 -10.35
N PHE A 173 -9.48 -11.88 -10.44
CA PHE A 173 -8.36 -11.86 -9.50
C PHE A 173 -7.19 -11.03 -10.03
N SER A 174 -6.57 -10.24 -9.16
CA SER A 174 -5.43 -9.41 -9.51
C SER A 174 -4.22 -10.21 -9.99
N SER A 175 -4.06 -11.46 -9.55
CA SER A 175 -3.04 -12.39 -10.04
C SER A 175 -3.23 -12.82 -11.49
N ASP A 176 -4.45 -12.75 -12.00
CA ASP A 176 -4.82 -13.34 -13.29
C ASP A 176 -4.82 -12.30 -14.41
N VAL A 177 -4.78 -11.02 -14.04
CA VAL A 177 -4.83 -9.88 -14.97
C VAL A 177 -3.57 -9.03 -14.87
N ASN A 178 -3.09 -8.55 -16.02
CA ASN A 178 -1.90 -7.71 -16.10
C ASN A 178 -2.28 -6.28 -16.52
N TYR A 179 -3.03 -5.59 -15.67
CA TYR A 179 -3.38 -4.18 -15.92
C TYR A 179 -2.21 -3.26 -15.58
N LYS A 180 -1.92 -2.35 -16.50
CA LYS A 180 -1.06 -1.19 -16.21
C LYS A 180 -1.80 -0.23 -15.30
N TYR A 181 -1.06 0.62 -14.59
CA TYR A 181 -1.63 1.58 -13.64
C TYR A 181 -2.65 2.51 -14.30
N GLU A 182 -2.38 2.92 -15.54
CA GLU A 182 -3.22 3.80 -16.36
C GLU A 182 -4.56 3.16 -16.76
N ASP A 183 -4.63 1.82 -16.74
CA ASP A 183 -5.85 1.07 -17.09
C ASP A 183 -6.67 0.65 -15.87
N MET A 184 -6.14 0.81 -14.65
CA MET A 184 -6.86 0.46 -13.43
C MET A 184 -8.21 1.17 -13.26
N PRO A 185 -8.39 2.45 -13.63
CA PRO A 185 -9.72 3.08 -13.58
C PRO A 185 -10.75 2.36 -14.46
N LYS A 186 -10.35 1.83 -15.61
CA LYS A 186 -11.25 1.05 -16.48
C LYS A 186 -11.70 -0.24 -15.79
N LEU A 187 -10.76 -0.94 -15.14
CA LEU A 187 -11.05 -2.14 -14.35
C LEU A 187 -12.01 -1.82 -13.19
N TYR A 188 -11.71 -0.80 -12.39
CA TYR A 188 -12.55 -0.40 -11.25
C TYR A 188 -13.95 0.07 -11.67
N ASN A 189 -14.06 0.70 -12.85
CA ASN A 189 -15.36 1.03 -13.44
C ASN A 189 -16.13 -0.20 -13.95
N SER A 190 -15.46 -1.32 -14.22
CA SER A 190 -16.09 -2.55 -14.71
C SER A 190 -16.64 -3.47 -13.63
N VAL A 191 -16.33 -3.20 -12.35
CA VAL A 191 -16.73 -4.01 -11.18
C VAL A 191 -17.57 -3.17 -10.23
N PHE A 192 -18.50 -3.78 -9.50
CA PHE A 192 -19.35 -3.03 -8.56
C PHE A 192 -18.72 -2.91 -7.18
N ILE A 193 -17.83 -3.84 -6.81
CA ILE A 193 -17.13 -3.88 -5.53
C ILE A 193 -15.73 -4.47 -5.69
N VAL A 194 -14.81 -4.04 -4.83
CA VAL A 194 -13.44 -4.56 -4.73
C VAL A 194 -13.25 -5.29 -3.41
N LEU A 195 -12.57 -6.43 -3.41
CA LEU A 195 -12.18 -7.17 -2.21
C LEU A 195 -10.67 -7.08 -2.01
N ARG A 196 -10.22 -6.53 -0.87
CA ARG A 196 -8.82 -6.59 -0.43
C ARG A 196 -8.75 -7.08 1.01
N LEU A 197 -8.86 -8.41 1.13
CA LEU A 197 -9.05 -9.11 2.39
C LEU A 197 -7.70 -9.36 3.09
N THR A 198 -7.19 -8.38 3.83
CA THR A 198 -5.89 -8.51 4.52
C THR A 198 -5.90 -7.84 5.89
N SER A 199 -5.03 -8.35 6.77
CA SER A 199 -4.75 -7.80 8.10
C SER A 199 -3.40 -7.06 8.18
N GLN A 200 -2.67 -6.94 7.07
CA GLN A 200 -1.29 -6.42 7.06
C GLN A 200 -1.12 -5.03 6.44
N ASP A 201 -1.92 -4.64 5.44
CA ASP A 201 -1.66 -3.44 4.63
C ASP A 201 -2.47 -2.21 5.07
N GLY A 202 -1.87 -1.32 5.87
CA GLY A 202 -2.54 -0.08 6.31
C GLY A 202 -2.63 1.03 5.26
N ASN A 203 -1.72 1.04 4.27
CA ASN A 203 -1.65 2.08 3.23
C ASN A 203 -1.77 1.49 1.82
N ALA A 204 -2.86 0.74 1.58
CA ALA A 204 -3.06 0.05 0.32
C ALA A 204 -3.48 1.01 -0.80
N ASN A 205 -2.67 1.11 -1.86
CA ASN A 205 -3.02 1.94 -3.03
C ASN A 205 -4.37 1.56 -3.64
N THR A 206 -4.72 0.25 -3.73
CA THR A 206 -6.04 -0.18 -4.21
C THR A 206 -7.18 0.50 -3.45
N VAL A 207 -7.06 0.65 -2.13
CA VAL A 207 -8.09 1.26 -1.29
C VAL A 207 -8.16 2.76 -1.53
N GLN A 208 -7.00 3.44 -1.62
CA GLN A 208 -6.93 4.86 -1.93
C GLN A 208 -7.48 5.19 -3.33
N GLU A 209 -7.17 4.34 -4.32
CA GLU A 209 -7.67 4.45 -5.69
C GLU A 209 -9.19 4.25 -5.74
N CYS A 210 -9.70 3.25 -5.01
CA CYS A 210 -11.14 3.02 -4.87
C CYS A 210 -11.85 4.20 -4.19
N GLU A 211 -11.25 4.76 -3.13
CA GLU A 211 -11.76 5.95 -2.44
C GLU A 211 -11.86 7.14 -3.41
N ALA A 212 -10.82 7.40 -4.20
CA ALA A 212 -10.82 8.49 -5.18
C ALA A 212 -11.88 8.33 -6.28
N MET A 213 -12.32 7.10 -6.55
CA MET A 213 -13.34 6.79 -7.56
C MET A 213 -14.74 6.54 -6.98
N ASN A 214 -14.92 6.63 -5.66
CA ASN A 214 -16.13 6.18 -4.95
C ASN A 214 -16.52 4.72 -5.27
N VAL A 215 -15.53 3.85 -5.43
CA VAL A 215 -15.75 2.41 -5.64
C VAL A 215 -15.78 1.72 -4.28
N PRO A 216 -16.85 0.99 -3.92
CA PRO A 216 -16.90 0.26 -2.67
C PRO A 216 -15.79 -0.79 -2.58
N VAL A 217 -15.13 -0.87 -1.43
CA VAL A 217 -14.05 -1.83 -1.17
C VAL A 217 -14.22 -2.48 0.18
N VAL A 218 -14.13 -3.81 0.25
CA VAL A 218 -14.12 -4.56 1.52
C VAL A 218 -12.68 -4.61 2.03
N HIS A 219 -12.41 -3.88 3.11
CA HIS A 219 -11.07 -3.74 3.68
C HIS A 219 -11.11 -3.22 5.13
N ASN A 220 -10.36 -3.86 6.02
CA ASN A 220 -10.43 -3.56 7.46
C ASN A 220 -9.54 -2.42 7.93
N ILE A 221 -8.38 -2.19 7.32
CA ILE A 221 -7.31 -1.44 7.98
C ILE A 221 -7.36 0.06 7.69
N SER A 222 -7.51 0.46 6.43
CA SER A 222 -7.64 1.89 6.07
C SER A 222 -8.94 2.51 6.60
N LYS A 223 -9.02 3.83 6.73
CA LYS A 223 -10.27 4.50 7.14
C LYS A 223 -11.42 4.23 6.15
N TYR A 224 -11.14 4.33 4.85
CA TYR A 224 -12.06 3.95 3.79
C TYR A 224 -12.21 2.43 3.69
N GLY A 225 -13.42 1.99 3.36
CA GLY A 225 -13.75 0.59 3.09
C GLY A 225 -14.76 -0.03 4.07
N LEU A 226 -15.51 -0.99 3.55
CA LEU A 226 -16.51 -1.78 4.26
C LEU A 226 -15.80 -2.78 5.17
N LYS A 227 -16.08 -2.70 6.47
CA LYS A 227 -15.44 -3.51 7.51
C LYS A 227 -16.10 -4.87 7.64
N TYR A 228 -15.31 -5.91 7.91
CA TYR A 228 -15.79 -7.28 8.05
C TYR A 228 -15.07 -7.99 9.19
N LYS A 229 -15.79 -8.85 9.91
CA LYS A 229 -15.21 -9.74 10.93
C LYS A 229 -15.16 -11.19 10.44
N ASN A 230 -16.10 -11.58 9.60
CA ASN A 230 -16.27 -12.92 9.07
C ASN A 230 -16.76 -12.88 7.61
N ILE A 231 -16.93 -14.06 7.01
CA ILE A 231 -17.39 -14.18 5.62
C ILE A 231 -18.82 -13.65 5.41
N ASP A 232 -19.70 -13.80 6.40
CA ASP A 232 -21.10 -13.36 6.27
C ASP A 232 -21.21 -11.84 6.15
N ASN A 233 -20.36 -11.08 6.86
CA ASN A 233 -20.27 -9.63 6.65
C ASN A 233 -19.84 -9.29 5.22
N ILE A 234 -18.92 -10.05 4.64
CA ILE A 234 -18.45 -9.81 3.27
C ILE A 234 -19.59 -10.09 2.29
N ILE A 235 -20.32 -11.19 2.47
CA ILE A 235 -21.48 -11.55 1.65
C ILE A 235 -22.56 -10.46 1.73
N TYR A 236 -22.86 -9.99 2.94
CA TYR A 236 -23.80 -8.90 3.17
C TYR A 236 -23.38 -7.63 2.39
N HIS A 237 -22.12 -7.21 2.50
CA HIS A 237 -21.61 -6.05 1.76
C HIS A 237 -21.71 -6.22 0.25
N ILE A 238 -21.38 -7.41 -0.27
CA ILE A 238 -21.49 -7.71 -1.70
C ILE A 238 -22.94 -7.57 -2.16
N ASN A 239 -23.89 -8.21 -1.48
CA ASN A 239 -25.30 -8.17 -1.87
C ASN A 239 -25.88 -6.76 -1.77
N ASN A 240 -25.62 -6.07 -0.65
CA ASN A 240 -26.11 -4.70 -0.44
C ASN A 240 -25.57 -3.73 -1.50
N VAL A 241 -24.28 -3.80 -1.84
CA VAL A 241 -23.72 -2.95 -2.90
C VAL A 241 -24.30 -3.33 -4.27
N PHE A 242 -24.50 -4.62 -4.53
CA PHE A 242 -25.06 -5.11 -5.80
C PHE A 242 -26.49 -4.61 -6.05
N GLU A 243 -27.34 -4.66 -5.02
CA GLU A 243 -28.74 -4.21 -5.06
C GLU A 243 -28.87 -2.70 -5.28
N ASN A 244 -27.94 -1.91 -4.74
CA ASN A 244 -27.94 -0.44 -4.78
C ASN A 244 -27.09 0.18 -5.90
N GLN A 245 -26.73 -0.59 -6.94
CA GLN A 245 -26.02 -0.07 -8.12
C GLN A 245 -26.87 0.86 -8.98
#